data_AF-A0A8J7KXP9-F1
#
_entry.id   AF-A0A8J7KXP9-F1
#
_cell.length_a   1.000
_cell.length_b   1.000
_cell.length_c   1.000
_cell.angle_alpha   90.00
_cell.angle_beta   90.00
_cell.angle_gamma   90.00
#
_symmetry.space_group_name_H-M   'P 1'
#
loop_
_entity.id
_entity.type
_entity.pdbx_description
1 polymer ?
#
loop_
_entity_poly.entity_id
_entity_poly.type
_entity_poly.pdbx_seq_one_letter_code
_entity_poly.pdbx_strand_id
1 'polypeptide(L)'
;MVNLLKKRQRTGNILTTFAIATFSLHLLVLLLFIFQGLEIRQLSLRKPPNFVQMIDGKPIISTDDLERDPETIRSFVSKTMTSMFNWSGNLPPTNFEEVTKPQPDPGILVRTPQGGSQKVTTSSWVASYAISEDFRKGFLGAIAQITPAEVFSTNPSQGMSAQLIIKRVYPPKKIAPGKWRVGMVADLIQKKRNDDRRRITAFNKDLLVRAVDYFPYPLSENSTDLQKAIYSNRTDRLEIYEIRNLCLIDEYNNLNENQLKQCENSKTTDTFIK
;
A
#
# COMPACT_ATOMS: atom_id res chain seq x y z
N MET A 1 70.30 -11.35 73.28
CA MET A 1 70.32 -10.08 72.53
C MET A 1 69.46 -10.24 71.28
N VAL A 2 68.32 -9.54 71.29
CA VAL A 2 67.40 -9.08 70.24
C VAL A 2 67.37 -9.81 68.87
N ASN A 3 66.24 -10.49 68.62
CA ASN A 3 65.77 -10.87 67.28
C ASN A 3 65.26 -9.62 66.53
N LEU A 4 65.93 -9.25 65.43
CA LEU A 4 65.46 -8.21 64.52
C LEU A 4 64.52 -8.82 63.46
N LEU A 5 63.23 -8.56 63.62
CA LEU A 5 62.18 -8.88 62.65
C LEU A 5 62.45 -8.18 61.30
N LYS A 6 62.84 -8.94 60.27
CA LYS A 6 62.88 -8.47 58.88
C LYS A 6 61.46 -8.42 58.30
N LYS A 7 60.81 -7.26 58.42
CA LYS A 7 59.50 -7.00 57.80
C LYS A 7 59.68 -6.90 56.27
N ARG A 8 59.30 -7.95 55.54
CA ARG A 8 59.23 -7.97 54.07
C ARG A 8 58.11 -7.03 53.61
N GLN A 9 58.43 -5.77 53.30
CA GLN A 9 57.49 -4.87 52.66
C GLN A 9 57.19 -5.39 51.24
N ARG A 10 55.95 -5.83 51.05
CA ARG A 10 55.41 -6.23 49.75
C ARG A 10 55.15 -4.94 48.96
N THR A 11 56.13 -4.46 48.21
CA THR A 11 55.97 -3.32 47.30
C THR A 11 55.20 -3.81 46.07
N GLY A 12 53.88 -3.61 46.06
CA GLY A 12 53.13 -3.72 44.81
C GLY A 12 53.75 -2.78 43.78
N ASN A 13 54.00 -3.26 42.56
CA ASN A 13 54.60 -2.44 41.52
C ASN A 13 53.56 -1.40 41.06
N ILE A 14 53.67 -0.18 41.59
CA ILE A 14 52.74 0.94 41.38
C ILE A 14 52.47 1.17 39.88
N LEU A 15 53.51 0.99 39.04
CA LEU A 15 53.41 1.12 37.60
C LEU A 15 52.46 0.08 36.98
N THR A 16 52.51 -1.17 37.45
CA THR A 16 51.63 -2.25 36.95
C THR A 16 50.19 -2.06 37.39
N THR A 17 49.97 -1.62 38.63
CA THR A 17 48.61 -1.29 39.11
C THR A 17 48.03 -0.10 38.35
N PHE A 18 48.86 0.90 38.03
CA PHE A 18 48.45 2.05 37.22
C PHE A 18 48.11 1.62 35.79
N ALA A 19 48.95 0.80 35.15
CA ALA A 19 48.71 0.31 33.79
C ALA A 19 47.43 -0.56 33.68
N ILE A 20 47.16 -1.42 34.66
CA ILE A 20 45.92 -2.22 34.71
C ILE A 20 44.71 -1.31 34.92
N ALA A 21 44.81 -0.32 35.79
CA ALA A 21 43.73 0.63 36.05
C ALA A 21 43.40 1.47 34.80
N THR A 22 44.41 2.00 34.11
CA THR A 22 44.20 2.78 32.88
C THR A 22 43.64 1.92 31.75
N PHE A 23 44.15 0.71 31.55
CA PHE A 23 43.62 -0.22 30.54
C PHE A 23 42.15 -0.58 30.82
N SER A 24 41.81 -0.89 32.08
CA SER A 24 40.45 -1.19 32.50
C SER A 24 39.51 -0.01 32.28
N LEU A 25 39.98 1.21 32.59
CA LEU A 25 39.23 2.44 32.35
C LEU A 25 38.98 2.67 30.84
N HIS A 26 39.99 2.48 29.99
CA HIS A 26 39.83 2.59 28.55
C HIS A 26 38.88 1.54 27.97
N LEU A 27 38.92 0.30 28.47
CA LEU A 27 37.99 -0.75 28.08
C LEU A 27 36.54 -0.39 28.46
N LEU A 28 36.34 0.17 29.65
CA LEU A 28 35.03 0.64 30.10
C LEU A 28 34.51 1.82 29.24
N VAL A 29 35.37 2.78 28.90
CA VAL A 29 35.02 3.89 28.00
C VAL A 29 34.64 3.38 26.61
N LEU A 30 35.38 2.41 26.07
CA LEU A 30 35.06 1.79 24.78
C LEU A 30 33.67 1.12 24.81
N LEU A 31 33.34 0.39 25.87
CA LEU A 31 32.03 -0.24 26.03
C LEU A 31 30.90 0.79 26.11
N LEU A 32 31.11 1.91 26.80
CA LEU A 32 30.15 3.02 26.86
C LEU A 32 29.93 3.64 25.47
N PHE A 33 30.98 3.82 24.67
CA PHE A 33 30.85 4.33 23.30
C PHE A 33 30.11 3.35 22.38
N ILE A 34 30.36 2.04 22.51
CA ILE A 34 29.62 1.02 21.75
C ILE A 34 28.13 1.08 22.13
N PHE A 35 27.82 1.14 23.42
CA PHE A 35 26.44 1.24 23.90
C PHE A 35 25.73 2.50 23.36
N GLN A 36 26.39 3.67 23.45
CA GLN A 36 25.86 4.91 22.89
C GLN A 36 25.69 4.83 21.37
N GLY A 37 26.63 4.24 20.64
CA GLY A 37 26.54 4.05 19.20
C GLY A 37 25.37 3.14 18.78
N LEU A 38 25.08 2.10 19.57
CA LEU A 38 23.92 1.24 19.35
C LEU A 38 22.60 1.99 19.60
N GLU A 39 22.50 2.79 20.67
CA GLU A 39 21.33 3.63 20.95
C GLU A 39 21.10 4.69 19.86
N ILE A 40 22.15 5.39 19.43
CA ILE A 40 22.08 6.37 18.33
C ILE A 40 21.66 5.68 17.03
N ARG A 41 22.19 4.49 16.73
CA ARG A 41 21.78 3.72 15.56
C ARG A 41 20.30 3.34 15.65
N GLN A 42 19.80 2.92 16.81
CA GLN A 42 18.38 2.65 16.99
C GLN A 42 17.53 3.90 16.77
N LEU A 43 17.94 5.06 17.30
CA LEU A 43 17.24 6.33 17.08
C LEU A 43 17.28 6.77 15.62
N SER A 44 18.41 6.59 14.92
CA SER A 44 18.54 6.91 13.50
C SER A 44 17.69 6.00 12.60
N LEU A 45 17.35 4.79 13.06
CA LEU A 45 16.46 3.87 12.36
C LEU A 45 14.99 4.10 12.71
N ARG A 46 14.67 4.90 13.74
CA ARG A 46 13.29 5.28 14.04
C ARG A 46 12.81 6.29 13.00
N LYS A 47 11.62 6.04 12.47
CA LYS A 47 10.95 6.96 11.56
C LYS A 47 10.59 8.25 12.30
N PRO A 48 10.64 9.41 11.63
CA PRO A 48 10.23 10.67 12.24
C PRO A 48 8.77 10.56 12.71
N PRO A 49 8.43 11.05 13.91
CA PRO A 49 7.06 10.99 14.42
C PRO A 49 6.13 11.77 13.47
N ASN A 50 5.03 11.12 13.08
CA ASN A 50 3.98 11.76 12.30
C ASN A 50 3.11 12.60 13.24
N PHE A 51 3.33 13.92 13.25
CA PHE A 51 2.48 14.84 14.00
C PHE A 51 1.19 15.09 13.22
N VAL A 52 0.10 14.47 13.67
CA VAL A 52 -1.25 14.87 13.25
C VAL A 52 -1.77 15.89 14.26
N GLN A 53 -1.90 17.15 13.85
CA GLN A 53 -2.52 18.18 14.67
C GLN A 53 -4.04 18.02 14.57
N MET A 54 -4.67 17.61 15.66
CA MET A 54 -6.13 17.59 15.74
C MET A 54 -6.68 18.97 16.09
N ILE A 55 -7.93 19.20 15.70
CA ILE A 55 -8.67 20.46 15.91
C ILE A 55 -8.80 20.81 17.41
N ASP A 56 -8.66 19.82 18.31
CA ASP A 56 -8.74 19.97 19.76
C ASP A 56 -7.37 20.13 20.48
N GLY A 57 -6.26 20.20 19.73
CA GLY A 57 -4.94 20.51 20.26
C GLY A 57 -4.29 19.42 21.13
N LYS A 58 -4.90 18.23 21.24
CA LYS A 58 -4.30 17.08 21.93
C LYS A 58 -3.50 16.24 20.93
N PRO A 59 -2.20 15.98 21.16
CA PRO A 59 -1.46 15.08 20.28
C PRO A 59 -1.90 13.63 20.53
N ILE A 60 -2.43 12.95 19.51
CA ILE A 60 -2.43 11.48 19.52
C ILE A 60 -1.01 11.06 19.22
N ILE A 61 -0.35 10.49 20.22
CA ILE A 61 0.88 9.72 20.03
C ILE A 61 0.45 8.46 19.28
N SER A 62 0.44 8.50 17.93
CA SER A 62 0.28 7.29 17.14
C SER A 62 1.51 6.42 17.41
N THR A 63 1.35 5.46 18.31
CA THR A 63 2.44 4.62 18.80
C THR A 63 2.77 3.50 17.81
N ASP A 64 1.87 3.26 16.85
CA ASP A 64 2.03 2.29 15.77
C ASP A 64 1.88 2.98 14.41
N ASP A 65 3.01 3.31 13.79
CA ASP A 65 3.09 3.91 12.44
C ASP A 65 2.46 3.02 11.36
N LEU A 66 2.19 1.75 11.68
CA LEU A 66 1.57 0.79 10.78
C LEU A 66 0.06 0.65 10.99
N GLU A 67 -0.54 1.18 12.05
CA GLU A 67 -1.99 1.07 12.26
C GLU A 67 -2.77 2.10 11.46
N ARG A 68 -3.96 1.71 11.00
CA ARG A 68 -4.83 2.57 10.19
C ARG A 68 -6.27 2.42 10.64
N ASP A 69 -6.98 3.54 10.61
CA ASP A 69 -8.41 3.56 10.90
C ASP A 69 -9.18 2.68 9.88
N PRO A 70 -10.11 1.82 10.34
CA PRO A 70 -10.87 0.93 9.45
C PRO A 70 -11.62 1.64 8.33
N GLU A 71 -12.17 2.84 8.56
CA GLU A 71 -12.88 3.60 7.53
C GLU A 71 -11.91 4.17 6.49
N THR A 72 -10.70 4.56 6.90
CA THR A 72 -9.63 4.94 5.96
C THR A 72 -9.31 3.80 5.00
N ILE A 73 -9.17 2.57 5.50
CA ILE A 73 -8.91 1.38 4.67
C ILE A 73 -10.08 1.10 3.71
N ARG A 74 -11.33 1.17 4.21
CA ARG A 74 -12.54 0.95 3.39
C ARG A 74 -12.69 2.00 2.29
N SER A 75 -12.43 3.26 2.62
CA SER A 75 -12.45 4.39 1.69
C SER A 75 -11.36 4.24 0.63
N PHE A 76 -10.14 3.92 1.04
CA PHE A 76 -9.01 3.64 0.15
C PHE A 76 -9.34 2.53 -0.86
N VAL A 77 -9.87 1.38 -0.40
CA VAL A 77 -10.28 0.28 -1.28
C VAL A 77 -11.39 0.73 -2.23
N SER A 78 -12.42 1.42 -1.72
CA SER A 78 -13.56 1.86 -2.53
C SER A 78 -13.14 2.84 -3.62
N LYS A 79 -12.35 3.87 -3.25
CA LYS A 79 -11.85 4.90 -4.16
C LYS A 79 -10.92 4.29 -5.21
N THR A 80 -9.97 3.45 -4.79
CA THR A 80 -9.03 2.79 -5.70
C THR A 80 -9.75 1.91 -6.72
N MET A 81 -10.64 1.03 -6.26
CA MET A 81 -11.37 0.12 -7.16
C MET A 81 -12.36 0.86 -8.05
N THR A 82 -13.04 1.89 -7.54
CA THR A 82 -13.94 2.72 -8.34
C THR A 82 -13.19 3.46 -9.45
N SER A 83 -12.10 4.16 -9.11
CA SER A 83 -11.27 4.87 -10.10
C SER A 83 -10.70 3.93 -11.16
N MET A 84 -10.46 2.68 -10.79
CA MET A 84 -9.85 1.70 -11.67
C MET A 84 -10.82 1.04 -12.65
N PHE A 85 -12.09 0.89 -12.28
CA PHE A 85 -13.10 0.19 -13.07
C PHE A 85 -14.23 1.09 -13.61
N ASN A 86 -14.28 2.36 -13.20
CA ASN A 86 -15.15 3.35 -13.83
C ASN A 86 -14.50 3.86 -15.11
N TRP A 87 -14.94 3.30 -16.24
CA TRP A 87 -14.49 3.67 -17.57
C TRP A 87 -15.56 4.53 -18.24
N SER A 88 -15.37 5.85 -18.24
CA SER A 88 -16.30 6.79 -18.88
C SER A 88 -16.01 6.98 -20.38
N GLY A 89 -14.79 6.65 -20.82
CA GLY A 89 -14.25 7.00 -22.13
C GLY A 89 -13.74 8.44 -22.24
N ASN A 90 -13.75 9.18 -21.12
CA ASN A 90 -13.32 10.56 -21.04
C ASN A 90 -12.23 10.70 -19.96
N LEU A 91 -11.33 11.67 -20.12
CA LEU A 91 -10.33 12.01 -19.11
C LEU A 91 -11.00 12.50 -17.82
N PRO A 92 -10.41 12.21 -16.64
CA PRO A 92 -10.86 12.80 -15.39
C PRO A 92 -10.79 14.33 -15.47
N PRO A 93 -11.87 15.06 -15.13
CA PRO A 93 -11.88 16.51 -15.24
C PRO A 93 -10.91 17.13 -14.23
N THR A 94 -10.08 18.05 -14.71
CA THR A 94 -9.12 18.81 -13.90
C THR A 94 -9.61 20.20 -13.51
N ASN A 95 -10.62 20.71 -14.22
CA ASN A 95 -11.24 22.02 -14.01
C ASN A 95 -12.76 21.96 -14.26
N PHE A 96 -13.47 23.02 -13.88
CA PHE A 96 -14.94 23.11 -14.05
C PHE A 96 -15.40 23.08 -15.51
N GLU A 97 -14.61 23.59 -16.45
CA GLU A 97 -14.99 23.57 -17.87
C GLU A 97 -15.05 22.14 -18.41
N GLU A 98 -14.06 21.31 -18.06
CA GLU A 98 -13.98 19.90 -18.44
C GLU A 98 -15.11 19.04 -17.88
N VAL A 99 -15.77 19.48 -16.80
CA VAL A 99 -17.00 18.83 -16.31
C VAL A 99 -18.14 19.01 -17.31
N THR A 100 -18.25 20.20 -17.92
CA THR A 100 -19.29 20.50 -18.91
C THR A 100 -18.94 20.04 -20.31
N LYS A 101 -17.64 19.96 -20.64
CA LYS A 101 -17.11 19.50 -21.92
C LYS A 101 -16.03 18.43 -21.68
N PRO A 102 -16.43 17.18 -21.42
CA PRO A 102 -15.48 16.11 -21.16
C PRO A 102 -14.58 15.85 -22.37
N GLN A 103 -13.27 15.76 -22.13
CA GLN A 103 -12.30 15.42 -23.16
C GLN A 103 -12.23 13.90 -23.34
N PRO A 104 -12.22 13.36 -24.58
CA PRO A 104 -12.07 11.93 -24.82
C PRO A 104 -10.74 11.38 -24.27
N ASP A 105 -10.78 10.19 -23.66
CA ASP A 105 -9.57 9.51 -23.19
C ASP A 105 -8.92 8.74 -24.35
N PRO A 106 -7.67 9.07 -24.76
CA PRO A 106 -6.98 8.33 -25.81
C PRO A 106 -6.57 6.91 -25.37
N GLY A 107 -6.57 6.65 -24.05
CA GLY A 107 -6.10 5.43 -23.42
C GLY A 107 -4.58 5.29 -23.40
N ILE A 108 -4.07 4.49 -22.46
CA ILE A 108 -2.65 4.23 -22.27
C ILE A 108 -2.35 2.79 -22.66
N LEU A 109 -1.36 2.60 -23.55
CA LEU A 109 -0.94 1.26 -23.98
C LEU A 109 -0.16 0.55 -22.87
N VAL A 110 -0.59 -0.66 -22.52
CA VAL A 110 0.08 -1.54 -21.57
C VAL A 110 0.27 -2.92 -22.20
N ARG A 111 1.34 -3.60 -21.80
CA ARG A 111 1.60 -4.98 -22.24
C ARG A 111 0.66 -5.94 -21.55
N THR A 112 0.04 -6.84 -22.31
CA THR A 112 -0.82 -7.89 -21.78
C THR A 112 0.01 -9.13 -21.41
N PRO A 113 -0.48 -9.97 -20.48
CA PRO A 113 0.15 -11.25 -20.15
C PRO A 113 0.35 -12.18 -21.36
N GLN A 114 -0.45 -12.02 -22.43
CA GLN A 114 -0.38 -12.84 -23.65
C GLN A 114 0.66 -12.34 -24.67
N GLY A 115 1.44 -11.30 -24.34
CA GLY A 115 2.51 -10.78 -25.21
C GLY A 115 2.08 -9.69 -26.20
N GLY A 116 0.83 -9.20 -26.13
CA GLY A 116 0.34 -8.07 -26.92
C GLY A 116 0.38 -6.73 -26.16
N SER A 117 -0.14 -5.68 -26.80
CA SER A 117 -0.40 -4.38 -26.14
C SER A 117 -1.87 -4.01 -26.29
N GLN A 118 -2.51 -3.62 -25.20
CA GLN A 118 -3.90 -3.15 -25.17
C GLN A 118 -3.99 -1.86 -24.37
N LYS A 119 -5.09 -1.12 -24.55
CA LYS A 119 -5.29 0.16 -23.87
C LYS A 119 -5.99 -0.03 -22.53
N VAL A 120 -5.58 0.76 -21.55
CA VAL A 120 -6.32 1.01 -20.30
C VAL A 120 -6.72 2.47 -20.24
N THR A 121 -7.78 2.78 -19.48
CA THR A 121 -8.15 4.17 -19.24
C THR A 121 -7.08 4.89 -18.42
N THR A 122 -6.99 6.21 -18.60
CA THR A 122 -6.07 7.05 -17.84
C THR A 122 -6.36 6.96 -16.35
N SER A 123 -7.64 6.87 -15.94
CA SER A 123 -8.02 6.66 -14.55
C SER A 123 -7.57 5.29 -14.02
N SER A 124 -7.73 4.20 -14.78
CA SER A 124 -7.20 2.88 -14.41
C SER A 124 -5.69 2.88 -14.24
N TRP A 125 -4.98 3.55 -15.14
CA TRP A 125 -3.53 3.64 -15.07
C TRP A 125 -3.05 4.43 -13.85
N VAL A 126 -3.68 5.57 -13.57
CA VAL A 126 -3.39 6.39 -12.38
C VAL A 126 -3.71 5.60 -11.10
N ALA A 127 -4.91 5.02 -10.99
CA ALA A 127 -5.32 4.24 -9.82
C ALA A 127 -4.43 3.02 -9.57
N SER A 128 -3.76 2.50 -10.60
CA SER A 128 -2.82 1.38 -10.45
C SER A 128 -1.63 1.71 -9.53
N TYR A 129 -1.29 2.98 -9.30
CA TYR A 129 -0.22 3.36 -8.37
C TYR A 129 -0.56 3.15 -6.89
N ALA A 130 -1.83 2.86 -6.57
CA ALA A 130 -2.26 2.35 -5.28
C ALA A 130 -2.03 0.83 -5.12
N ILE A 131 -1.54 0.16 -6.16
CA ILE A 131 -1.21 -1.26 -6.17
C ILE A 131 0.31 -1.42 -6.06
N SER A 132 0.77 -2.45 -5.34
CA SER A 132 2.19 -2.77 -5.23
C SER A 132 2.84 -2.99 -6.61
N GLU A 133 4.05 -2.46 -6.83
CA GLU A 133 4.73 -2.48 -8.14
C GLU A 133 4.88 -3.88 -8.73
N ASP A 134 5.21 -4.88 -7.92
CA ASP A 134 5.43 -6.27 -8.37
C ASP A 134 4.16 -6.89 -8.99
N PHE A 135 2.99 -6.44 -8.54
CA PHE A 135 1.69 -6.92 -9.00
C PHE A 135 1.08 -6.00 -10.07
N ARG A 136 1.37 -4.69 -10.01
CA ARG A 136 0.74 -3.63 -10.80
C ARG A 136 0.77 -3.89 -12.30
N LYS A 137 1.92 -4.29 -12.85
CA LYS A 137 2.08 -4.51 -14.31
C LYS A 137 1.20 -5.65 -14.82
N GLY A 138 1.21 -6.79 -14.12
CA GLY A 138 0.37 -7.93 -14.46
C GLY A 138 -1.12 -7.60 -14.33
N PHE A 139 -1.48 -6.89 -13.26
CA PHE A 139 -2.84 -6.45 -13.02
C PHE A 139 -3.33 -5.48 -14.10
N LEU A 140 -2.55 -4.46 -14.47
CA LEU A 140 -2.88 -3.55 -15.58
C LEU A 140 -3.08 -4.29 -16.90
N GLY A 141 -2.25 -5.29 -17.19
CA GLY A 141 -2.42 -6.12 -18.37
C GLY A 141 -3.73 -6.92 -18.35
N ALA A 142 -4.16 -7.40 -17.18
CA ALA A 142 -5.46 -8.04 -17.00
C ALA A 142 -6.63 -7.05 -17.15
N ILE A 143 -6.50 -5.83 -16.61
CA ILE A 143 -7.48 -4.74 -16.83
C ILE A 143 -7.61 -4.42 -18.32
N ALA A 144 -6.50 -4.36 -19.05
CA ALA A 144 -6.51 -4.07 -20.48
C ALA A 144 -7.32 -5.11 -21.29
N GLN A 145 -7.26 -6.38 -20.90
CA GLN A 145 -8.02 -7.47 -21.55
C GLN A 145 -9.52 -7.38 -21.36
N ILE A 146 -9.97 -6.86 -20.21
CA ILE A 146 -11.39 -6.71 -19.90
C ILE A 146 -11.94 -5.33 -20.25
N THR A 147 -11.08 -4.38 -20.62
CA THR A 147 -11.47 -3.03 -21.05
C THR A 147 -11.85 -3.07 -22.53
N PRO A 148 -13.13 -2.88 -22.89
CA PRO A 148 -13.55 -2.87 -24.29
C PRO A 148 -12.87 -1.73 -25.05
N ALA A 149 -12.42 -1.97 -26.28
CA ALA A 149 -11.78 -0.94 -27.11
C ALA A 149 -12.74 0.23 -27.41
N GLU A 150 -14.04 -0.06 -27.40
CA GLU A 150 -15.16 0.87 -27.56
C GLU A 150 -15.21 1.96 -26.48
N VAL A 151 -14.57 1.75 -25.33
CA VAL A 151 -14.41 2.78 -24.30
C VAL A 151 -13.66 4.00 -24.86
N PHE A 152 -12.71 3.79 -25.75
CA PHE A 152 -11.88 4.84 -26.35
C PHE A 152 -12.43 5.36 -27.68
N SER A 153 -13.63 4.94 -28.08
CA SER A 153 -14.22 5.36 -29.35
C SER A 153 -14.72 6.79 -29.28
N THR A 154 -14.31 7.61 -30.25
CA THR A 154 -14.83 8.96 -30.45
C THR A 154 -16.22 8.96 -31.10
N ASN A 155 -16.66 7.84 -31.69
CA ASN A 155 -17.97 7.70 -32.29
C ASN A 155 -19.04 7.42 -31.21
N PRO A 156 -20.00 8.34 -30.97
CA PRO A 156 -21.01 8.17 -29.93
C PRO A 156 -21.86 6.90 -30.10
N SER A 157 -22.06 6.45 -31.34
CA SER A 157 -22.87 5.26 -31.64
C SER A 157 -22.20 3.93 -31.29
N GLN A 158 -20.86 3.94 -31.17
CA GLN A 158 -20.04 2.76 -30.87
C GLN A 158 -19.44 2.81 -29.46
N GLY A 159 -19.47 3.97 -28.80
CA GLY A 159 -18.91 4.15 -27.48
C GLY A 159 -19.50 3.22 -26.42
N MET A 160 -18.65 2.78 -25.50
CA MET A 160 -19.03 1.97 -24.34
C MET A 160 -18.55 2.64 -23.05
N SER A 161 -19.24 2.39 -21.96
CA SER A 161 -18.83 2.83 -20.62
C SER A 161 -18.95 1.66 -19.66
N ALA A 162 -18.18 1.69 -18.58
CA ALA A 162 -18.29 0.76 -17.48
C ALA A 162 -18.32 1.52 -16.15
N GLN A 163 -19.09 1.00 -15.21
CA GLN A 163 -19.17 1.53 -13.85
C GLN A 163 -19.13 0.39 -12.85
N LEU A 164 -18.26 0.51 -11.85
CA LEU A 164 -18.22 -0.36 -10.70
C LEU A 164 -19.22 0.15 -9.65
N ILE A 165 -20.26 -0.64 -9.39
CA ILE A 165 -21.25 -0.38 -8.34
C ILE A 165 -20.89 -1.24 -7.13
N ILE A 166 -20.26 -0.61 -6.13
CA ILE A 166 -19.92 -1.26 -4.88
C ILE A 166 -21.19 -1.40 -4.03
N LYS A 167 -21.58 -2.64 -3.74
CA LYS A 167 -22.73 -2.95 -2.88
C LYS A 167 -22.31 -3.01 -1.42
N ARG A 168 -21.13 -3.58 -1.16
CA ARG A 168 -20.61 -3.74 0.21
C ARG A 168 -19.09 -3.81 0.22
N VAL A 169 -18.50 -3.14 1.19
CA VAL A 169 -17.11 -3.36 1.62
C VAL A 169 -17.16 -3.86 3.06
N TYR A 170 -16.62 -5.04 3.30
CA TYR A 170 -16.56 -5.64 4.63
C TYR A 170 -15.55 -4.90 5.52
N PRO A 171 -15.74 -4.90 6.85
CA PRO A 171 -14.75 -4.36 7.77
C PRO A 171 -13.36 -5.01 7.56
N PRO A 172 -12.26 -4.24 7.57
CA PRO A 172 -10.92 -4.78 7.38
C PRO A 172 -10.56 -5.72 8.54
N LYS A 173 -10.16 -6.95 8.22
CA LYS A 173 -9.65 -7.92 9.19
C LYS A 173 -8.14 -7.81 9.24
N LYS A 174 -7.57 -7.44 10.39
CA LYS A 174 -6.11 -7.44 10.58
C LYS A 174 -5.58 -8.87 10.47
N ILE A 175 -4.58 -9.07 9.62
CA ILE A 175 -3.93 -10.38 9.40
C ILE A 175 -2.47 -10.39 9.87
N ALA A 176 -1.84 -9.22 9.92
CA ALA A 176 -0.52 -8.99 10.51
C ALA A 176 -0.38 -7.50 10.88
N PRO A 177 0.66 -7.08 11.63
CA PRO A 177 0.96 -5.66 11.84
C PRO A 177 1.06 -4.92 10.50
N GLY A 178 0.28 -3.85 10.34
CA GLY A 178 0.21 -3.09 9.08
C GLY A 178 -0.36 -3.84 7.89
N LYS A 179 -1.07 -4.97 8.08
CA LYS A 179 -1.70 -5.72 6.97
C LYS A 179 -3.13 -6.11 7.31
N TRP A 180 -4.01 -5.90 6.34
CA TRP A 180 -5.43 -6.18 6.46
C TRP A 180 -5.96 -6.92 5.24
N ARG A 181 -7.05 -7.66 5.47
CA ARG A 181 -7.85 -8.31 4.44
C ARG A 181 -9.21 -7.63 4.36
N VAL A 182 -9.65 -7.28 3.15
CA VAL A 182 -10.87 -6.50 2.92
C VAL A 182 -11.69 -7.18 1.82
N GLY A 183 -12.86 -7.69 2.18
CA GLY A 183 -13.80 -8.21 1.20
C GLY A 183 -14.60 -7.09 0.53
N MET A 184 -14.80 -7.18 -0.78
CA MET A 184 -15.63 -6.27 -1.55
C MET A 184 -16.61 -7.06 -2.43
N VAL A 185 -17.87 -6.67 -2.38
CA VAL A 185 -18.96 -7.15 -3.24
C VAL A 185 -19.41 -5.98 -4.11
N ALA A 186 -19.27 -6.14 -5.41
CA ALA A 186 -19.60 -5.12 -6.38
C ALA A 186 -20.11 -5.74 -7.68
N ASP A 187 -20.75 -4.93 -8.52
CA ASP A 187 -21.09 -5.29 -9.89
C ASP A 187 -20.37 -4.34 -10.85
N LEU A 188 -19.73 -4.89 -11.88
CA LEU A 188 -19.25 -4.12 -13.02
C LEU A 188 -20.36 -4.06 -14.07
N ILE A 189 -20.94 -2.88 -14.23
CA ILE A 189 -22.01 -2.63 -15.20
C ILE A 189 -21.38 -1.99 -16.43
N GLN A 190 -21.42 -2.68 -17.56
CA GLN A 190 -20.99 -2.15 -18.84
C GLN A 190 -22.22 -1.77 -19.68
N LYS A 191 -22.24 -0.55 -20.21
CA LYS A 191 -23.34 -0.01 -21.01
C LYS A 191 -22.81 0.53 -22.34
N LYS A 192 -23.44 0.14 -23.44
CA LYS A 192 -23.21 0.75 -24.76
C LYS A 192 -23.94 2.09 -24.84
N ARG A 193 -23.33 3.13 -25.43
CA ARG A 193 -23.94 4.47 -25.48
C ARG A 193 -25.19 4.53 -26.36
N ASN A 194 -25.26 3.71 -27.40
CA ASN A 194 -26.37 3.69 -28.37
C ASN A 194 -27.44 2.63 -28.09
N ASP A 195 -27.21 1.75 -27.12
CA ASP A 195 -28.11 0.63 -26.82
C ASP A 195 -28.27 0.53 -25.31
N ASP A 196 -29.51 0.51 -24.83
CA ASP A 196 -29.78 0.38 -23.39
C ASP A 196 -29.44 -1.00 -22.84
N ARG A 197 -28.94 -1.92 -23.66
CA ARG A 197 -28.33 -3.17 -23.21
C ARG A 197 -27.17 -2.91 -22.23
N ARG A 198 -27.32 -3.52 -21.04
CA ARG A 198 -26.33 -3.51 -19.96
C ARG A 198 -25.81 -4.92 -19.76
N ARG A 199 -24.50 -5.09 -19.70
CA ARG A 199 -23.85 -6.32 -19.24
C ARG A 199 -23.45 -6.11 -17.79
N ILE A 200 -23.95 -6.97 -16.90
CA ILE A 200 -23.63 -6.93 -15.48
C ILE A 200 -22.72 -8.12 -15.18
N THR A 201 -21.52 -7.84 -14.69
CA THR A 201 -20.55 -8.86 -14.29
C THR A 201 -20.29 -8.72 -12.80
N ALA A 202 -20.52 -9.78 -12.03
CA ALA A 202 -20.24 -9.77 -10.60
C ALA A 202 -18.73 -9.59 -10.34
N PHE A 203 -18.39 -8.64 -9.48
CA PHE A 203 -17.03 -8.25 -9.14
C PHE A 203 -16.79 -8.42 -7.63
N ASN A 204 -16.78 -9.68 -7.19
CA ASN A 204 -16.55 -10.03 -5.80
C ASN A 204 -15.05 -10.29 -5.60
N LYS A 205 -14.38 -9.47 -4.79
CA LYS A 205 -12.92 -9.54 -4.60
C LYS A 205 -12.54 -9.46 -3.13
N ASP A 206 -11.50 -10.20 -2.78
CA ASP A 206 -10.83 -10.13 -1.49
C ASP A 206 -9.50 -9.40 -1.70
N LEU A 207 -9.34 -8.24 -1.08
CA LEU A 207 -8.22 -7.34 -1.28
C LEU A 207 -7.31 -7.37 -0.06
N LEU A 208 -6.03 -7.65 -0.29
CA LEU A 208 -5.03 -7.66 0.75
C LEU A 208 -4.28 -6.32 0.68
N VAL A 209 -4.39 -5.58 1.77
CA VAL A 209 -3.91 -4.20 1.90
C VAL A 209 -2.80 -4.17 2.92
N ARG A 210 -1.75 -3.37 2.66
CA ARG A 210 -0.68 -3.13 3.63
C ARG A 210 -0.37 -1.65 3.78
N ALA A 211 0.07 -1.27 4.97
CA ALA A 211 0.61 0.05 5.23
C ALA A 211 1.95 0.20 4.51
N VAL A 212 2.15 1.37 3.91
CA VAL A 212 3.41 1.76 3.27
C VAL A 212 3.91 3.07 3.83
N ASP A 213 5.22 3.25 3.76
CA ASP A 213 5.85 4.50 4.15
C ASP A 213 5.60 5.60 3.14
N TYR A 214 5.44 6.81 3.64
CA TYR A 214 5.16 8.00 2.85
C TYR A 214 6.46 8.56 2.22
N PHE A 215 6.31 9.34 1.14
CA PHE A 215 7.42 10.13 0.63
C PHE A 215 7.63 11.37 1.50
N PRO A 216 8.84 11.57 2.08
CA PRO A 216 9.04 12.55 3.16
C PRO A 216 8.74 14.01 2.81
N TYR A 217 8.64 14.34 1.53
CA TYR A 217 8.57 15.72 1.06
C TYR A 217 7.22 16.05 0.44
N PRO A 218 6.65 17.24 0.74
CA PRO A 218 5.48 17.73 0.03
C PRO A 218 5.81 17.79 -1.47
N LEU A 219 4.85 17.38 -2.28
CA LEU A 219 5.01 17.39 -3.71
C LEU A 219 5.25 18.83 -4.19
N SER A 220 6.36 19.07 -4.89
CA SER A 220 6.68 20.37 -5.47
C SER A 220 5.61 20.79 -6.49
N GLU A 221 5.31 22.09 -6.58
CA GLU A 221 4.37 22.63 -7.58
C GLU A 221 4.82 22.33 -9.02
N ASN A 222 6.14 22.27 -9.24
CA ASN A 222 6.78 21.94 -10.52
C ASN A 222 6.85 20.42 -10.80
N SER A 223 6.18 19.60 -10.01
CA SER A 223 6.15 18.14 -10.21
C SER A 223 5.42 17.76 -11.49
N THR A 224 5.89 16.67 -12.11
CA THR A 224 5.26 16.11 -13.31
C THR A 224 3.88 15.53 -12.99
N ASP A 225 3.03 15.40 -14.00
CA ASP A 225 1.69 14.82 -13.81
C ASP A 225 1.75 13.38 -13.29
N LEU A 226 2.78 12.62 -13.69
CA LEU A 226 3.08 11.30 -13.14
C LEU A 226 3.42 11.36 -11.66
N GLN A 227 4.26 12.30 -11.23
CA GLN A 227 4.60 12.46 -9.81
C GLN A 227 3.35 12.86 -9.01
N LYS A 228 2.50 13.74 -9.54
CA LYS A 228 1.20 14.11 -8.96
C LYS A 228 0.25 12.91 -8.83
N ALA A 229 0.18 12.08 -9.87
CA ALA A 229 -0.62 10.86 -9.87
C ALA A 229 -0.12 9.84 -8.83
N ILE A 230 1.19 9.60 -8.75
CA ILE A 230 1.78 8.69 -7.76
C ILE A 230 1.53 9.21 -6.34
N TYR A 231 1.79 10.50 -6.12
CA TYR A 231 1.66 11.11 -4.81
C TYR A 231 0.20 11.08 -4.31
N SER A 232 -0.76 11.46 -5.15
CA SER A 232 -2.19 11.48 -4.80
C SER A 232 -2.78 10.09 -4.49
N ASN A 233 -2.26 9.03 -5.10
CA ASN A 233 -2.68 7.65 -4.78
C ASN A 233 -2.01 7.06 -3.53
N ARG A 234 -0.92 7.69 -3.05
CA ARG A 234 -0.15 7.22 -1.89
C ARG A 234 -0.35 8.09 -0.64
N THR A 235 -1.23 9.08 -0.68
CA THR A 235 -1.58 9.92 0.47
C THR A 235 -2.11 9.11 1.65
N ASP A 236 -2.87 8.05 1.35
CA ASP A 236 -3.53 7.22 2.35
C ASP A 236 -2.54 6.25 3.03
N ARG A 237 -1.28 6.21 2.56
CA ARG A 237 -0.20 5.35 3.10
C ARG A 237 -0.59 3.88 3.14
N LEU A 238 -1.34 3.47 2.14
CA LEU A 238 -1.84 2.12 1.94
C LEU A 238 -1.51 1.69 0.51
N GLU A 239 -1.27 0.40 0.33
CA GLU A 239 -1.23 -0.21 -1.00
C GLU A 239 -1.93 -1.57 -1.01
N ILE A 240 -2.54 -1.90 -2.15
CA ILE A 240 -3.09 -3.23 -2.41
C ILE A 240 -1.95 -4.08 -2.97
N TYR A 241 -1.55 -5.11 -2.24
CA TYR A 241 -0.47 -6.01 -2.69
C TYR A 241 -0.99 -7.30 -3.29
N GLU A 242 -2.27 -7.62 -3.10
CA GLU A 242 -2.88 -8.78 -3.70
C GLU A 242 -4.40 -8.62 -3.85
N ILE A 243 -4.94 -9.16 -4.93
CA ILE A 243 -6.39 -9.21 -5.20
C ILE A 243 -6.77 -10.65 -5.54
N ARG A 244 -7.66 -11.22 -4.74
CA ARG A 244 -8.19 -12.59 -4.91
C ARG A 244 -9.69 -12.56 -5.18
N ASN A 245 -10.23 -13.68 -5.66
CA ASN A 245 -11.69 -13.83 -5.76
C ASN A 245 -12.28 -14.04 -4.37
N LEU A 246 -13.25 -13.21 -4.00
CA LEU A 246 -13.95 -13.33 -2.73
C LEU A 246 -14.76 -14.63 -2.69
N CYS A 247 -14.63 -15.38 -1.60
CA CYS A 247 -15.54 -16.47 -1.30
C CYS A 247 -16.73 -15.94 -0.51
N LEU A 248 -17.90 -15.94 -1.16
CA LEU A 248 -19.16 -15.62 -0.51
C LEU A 248 -19.63 -16.84 0.27
N ILE A 249 -19.14 -16.98 1.49
CA ILE A 249 -19.62 -17.95 2.47
C ILE A 249 -20.36 -17.13 3.54
N ASP A 250 -21.48 -17.64 4.05
CA ASP A 250 -22.35 -16.94 5.01
C ASP A 250 -21.58 -16.41 6.25
N GLU A 251 -20.45 -17.04 6.57
CA GLU A 251 -19.56 -16.69 7.68
C GLU A 251 -18.29 -15.96 7.24
N TYR A 252 -18.32 -15.08 6.23
CA TYR A 252 -17.12 -14.35 5.76
C TYR A 252 -16.32 -13.68 6.92
N ASN A 253 -17.03 -13.25 7.97
CA ASN A 253 -16.43 -12.65 9.16
C ASN A 253 -15.63 -13.67 10.04
N ASN A 254 -15.98 -14.96 9.99
CA ASN A 254 -15.48 -16.03 10.88
C ASN A 254 -14.73 -17.16 10.15
N LEU A 255 -14.23 -16.93 8.93
CA LEU A 255 -13.50 -17.97 8.21
C LEU A 255 -12.20 -18.38 8.92
N ASN A 256 -12.08 -19.68 9.23
CA ASN A 256 -10.86 -20.33 9.70
C ASN A 256 -9.91 -20.65 8.53
N GLU A 257 -8.61 -20.82 8.83
CA GLU A 257 -7.54 -21.04 7.84
C GLU A 257 -7.81 -22.24 6.90
N ASN A 258 -8.50 -23.27 7.39
CA ASN A 258 -8.89 -24.44 6.60
C ASN A 258 -10.03 -24.17 5.61
N GLN A 259 -11.00 -23.30 5.95
CA GLN A 259 -12.10 -22.92 5.06
C GLN A 259 -11.59 -22.02 3.91
N LEU A 260 -10.54 -21.23 4.16
CA LEU A 260 -9.85 -20.43 3.14
C LEU A 260 -9.15 -21.32 2.10
N LYS A 261 -8.52 -22.43 2.54
CA LYS A 261 -7.88 -23.41 1.64
C LYS A 261 -8.89 -24.18 0.78
N GLN A 262 -10.07 -24.48 1.32
CA GLN A 262 -11.15 -25.14 0.58
C GLN A 262 -11.62 -24.30 -0.62
N CYS A 263 -11.52 -22.98 -0.49
CA CYS A 263 -11.80 -22.00 -1.54
C CYS A 263 -10.72 -21.88 -2.62
N GLU A 264 -9.45 -22.15 -2.32
CA GLU A 264 -8.37 -22.20 -3.32
C GLU A 264 -8.45 -23.46 -4.18
N ASN A 265 -8.78 -24.60 -3.57
CA ASN A 265 -8.82 -25.90 -4.25
C ASN A 265 -10.02 -26.07 -5.20
N SER A 266 -11.11 -25.30 -5.01
CA SER A 266 -12.29 -25.32 -5.89
C SER A 266 -12.11 -24.51 -7.18
N LYS A 267 -11.00 -23.76 -7.36
CA LYS A 267 -10.89 -22.64 -8.32
C LYS A 267 -9.83 -22.80 -9.42
N THR A 268 -9.44 -24.02 -9.80
CA THR A 268 -8.61 -24.20 -11.01
C THR A 268 -9.33 -23.87 -12.33
N THR A 269 -10.62 -23.55 -12.31
CA THR A 269 -11.44 -23.35 -13.53
C THR A 269 -11.90 -21.92 -13.84
N ASP A 270 -11.74 -20.94 -12.93
CA ASP A 270 -12.18 -19.56 -13.16
C ASP A 270 -11.04 -18.56 -12.90
N THR A 271 -10.08 -18.58 -13.82
CA THR A 271 -9.14 -17.49 -14.05
C THR A 271 -9.90 -16.20 -14.40
N PHE A 272 -9.31 -15.05 -14.08
CA PHE A 272 -9.79 -13.69 -14.39
C PHE A 272 -10.26 -13.48 -15.84
N ILE A 273 -9.87 -14.39 -16.73
CA ILE A 273 -10.17 -14.44 -18.16
C ILE A 273 -11.22 -15.53 -18.39
N LYS A 274 -12.49 -15.15 -18.36
CA LYS A 274 -13.59 -15.84 -19.06
C LYS A 274 -14.58 -14.80 -19.55
#